data_AF-H3HA84-F1
#
_entry.id   AF-H3HA84-F1
#
_cell.length_a   1.000
_cell.length_b   1.000
_cell.length_c   1.000
_cell.angle_alpha   90.00
_cell.angle_beta   90.00
_cell.angle_gamma   90.00
#
_symmetry.space_group_name_H-M   'P 1'
#
loop_
_entity.id
_entity.type
_entity.pdbx_description
1 polymer ?
#
loop_
_entity_poly.entity_id
_entity_poly.type
_entity_poly.pdbx_seq_one_letter_code
_entity_poly.pdbx_strand_id
1 'polypeptide(L)'
;MKRELRSVTLKASPLAFASPATRRRSWSLGPLLLLYGLGFLLLEVLLFRHAHFSTHRRLVEAPEDSQRFALSPPDLEDAEFAKIHVPHWMTAKDAEVPVQEREHLSWLHAACIAKKQAIIPWQHGAPEYAEQEKQQDAMVLERGDPRVLEQLKKCPDVDIYLPDGIRGLGYCEDAIAFTKYMHSRLLPLWALEDTFFDPETKRNVMYYELCPLTPMLFFNHYWDSRPDRSEWPRSKPIYIMPNIEMRELTAKEYWSVDVVLCRTLACDQRVKAWYAQEGNPRDAKVFYTKFTSSDTAAHAIEMLGEDNIRPKNFATIALVAL
;
A
#
# COMPACT_ATOMS: atom_id res chain seq x y z
N MET A 1 3.44 45.84 8.74
CA MET A 1 2.62 46.38 9.85
C MET A 1 2.24 45.24 10.78
N LYS A 2 2.87 45.17 11.96
CA LYS A 2 2.62 44.15 12.99
C LYS A 2 1.25 44.39 13.62
N ARG A 3 0.37 43.38 13.62
CA ARG A 3 -0.88 43.39 14.40
C ARG A 3 -0.64 42.64 15.70
N GLU A 4 -0.59 43.36 16.81
CA GLU A 4 -0.63 42.78 18.15
C GLU A 4 -2.07 42.42 18.52
N LEU A 5 -2.26 41.19 19.02
CA LEU A 5 -3.49 40.76 19.67
C LEU A 5 -3.35 41.05 21.17
N ARG A 6 -4.13 42.03 21.66
CA ARG A 6 -4.26 42.33 23.09
C ARG A 6 -5.35 41.47 23.70
N SER A 7 -5.01 40.71 24.73
CA SER A 7 -5.97 39.97 25.58
C SER A 7 -6.75 40.93 26.47
N VAL A 8 -8.07 40.88 26.44
CA VAL A 8 -8.95 41.63 27.35
C VAL A 8 -9.35 40.71 28.50
N THR A 9 -8.82 40.96 29.69
CA THR A 9 -9.23 40.30 30.93
C THR A 9 -10.34 41.13 31.58
N LEU A 10 -11.57 40.62 31.57
CA LEU A 10 -12.68 41.26 32.30
C LEU A 10 -12.51 41.01 33.80
N LYS A 11 -12.08 42.05 34.53
CA LYS A 11 -12.17 42.12 36.00
C LYS A 11 -13.63 42.32 36.40
N ALA A 12 -14.22 41.33 37.07
CA ALA A 12 -15.44 41.53 37.83
C ALA A 12 -15.08 41.95 39.27
N SER A 13 -15.58 43.10 39.70
CA SER A 13 -15.49 43.57 41.09
C SER A 13 -16.40 42.73 42.01
N PRO A 14 -16.02 42.48 43.28
CA PRO A 14 -16.83 41.67 44.17
C PRO A 14 -18.04 42.46 44.70
N LEU A 15 -19.21 41.83 44.64
CA LEU A 15 -20.44 42.30 45.28
C LEU A 15 -20.35 42.07 46.79
N ALA A 16 -20.54 43.13 47.57
CA ALA A 16 -20.77 43.03 49.01
C ALA A 16 -22.18 42.49 49.27
N PHE A 17 -22.30 41.44 50.08
CA PHE A 17 -23.59 41.01 50.64
C PHE A 17 -23.45 40.70 52.13
N ALA A 18 -24.35 41.29 52.89
CA ALA A 18 -24.44 41.26 54.34
C ALA A 18 -24.79 39.85 54.86
N SER A 19 -24.29 39.54 56.06
CA SER A 19 -24.65 38.33 56.81
C SER A 19 -26.08 38.41 57.33
N PRO A 20 -26.90 37.35 57.17
CA PRO A 20 -28.01 37.07 58.07
C PRO A 20 -27.69 35.89 58.99
N ALA A 21 -28.27 35.96 60.17
CA ALA A 21 -28.04 35.12 61.33
C ALA A 21 -28.27 33.61 61.09
N THR A 22 -27.55 32.85 61.88
CA THR A 22 -27.59 31.40 62.07
C THR A 22 -29.01 30.86 62.34
N ARG A 23 -29.45 29.89 61.51
CA ARG A 23 -30.39 28.85 61.93
C ARG A 23 -29.89 27.49 61.42
N ARG A 24 -29.39 26.66 62.35
CA ARG A 24 -28.93 25.29 62.10
C ARG A 24 -30.08 24.44 61.58
N ARG A 25 -29.91 23.82 60.41
CA ARG A 25 -30.62 22.60 60.02
C ARG A 25 -29.62 21.70 59.29
N SER A 26 -29.11 20.70 60.00
CA SER A 26 -28.13 19.74 59.49
C SER A 26 -28.78 18.86 58.44
N TRP A 27 -28.45 19.08 57.18
CA TRP A 27 -28.66 18.10 56.12
C TRP A 27 -27.30 17.49 55.82
N SER A 28 -27.14 16.19 56.13
CA SER A 28 -25.90 15.47 55.88
C SER A 28 -25.69 15.34 54.37
N LEU A 29 -24.84 16.19 53.78
CA LEU A 29 -24.43 16.16 52.37
C LEU A 29 -23.41 15.03 52.07
N GLY A 30 -22.94 14.31 53.10
CA GLY A 30 -21.97 13.23 52.98
C GLY A 30 -22.38 12.05 52.07
N PRO A 31 -23.62 11.52 52.14
CA PRO A 31 -24.02 10.38 51.31
C PRO A 31 -24.14 10.73 49.82
N LEU A 32 -24.59 11.95 49.51
CA LEU A 32 -24.76 12.42 48.13
C LEU A 32 -23.42 12.65 47.44
N LEU A 33 -22.43 13.22 48.13
CA LEU A 33 -21.08 13.39 47.59
C LEU A 33 -20.36 12.04 47.39
N LEU A 34 -20.58 11.07 48.27
CA LEU A 34 -20.06 9.70 48.10
C LEU A 34 -20.67 9.00 46.88
N LEU A 35 -21.98 9.15 46.65
CA LEU A 35 -22.65 8.60 45.47
C LEU A 35 -22.15 9.23 44.16
N TYR A 36 -21.92 10.55 44.14
CA TYR A 36 -21.31 11.22 42.99
C TYR A 36 -19.87 10.76 42.74
N GLY A 37 -19.06 10.60 43.79
CA GLY A 37 -17.70 10.08 43.68
C GLY A 37 -17.66 8.65 43.14
N LEU A 38 -18.54 7.78 43.62
CA LEU A 38 -18.69 6.39 43.14
C LEU A 38 -19.17 6.33 41.69
N GLY A 39 -20.15 7.17 41.32
CA GLY A 39 -20.64 7.26 39.94
C GLY A 39 -19.57 7.72 38.95
N PHE A 40 -18.75 8.70 39.35
CA PHE A 40 -17.63 9.18 38.53
C PHE A 40 -16.54 8.10 38.37
N LEU A 41 -16.20 7.38 39.44
CA LEU A 41 -15.24 6.26 39.39
C LEU A 41 -15.75 5.11 38.52
N LEU A 42 -17.04 4.77 38.58
CA LEU A 42 -17.65 3.77 37.70
C LEU A 42 -17.64 4.19 36.24
N LEU A 43 -17.91 5.46 35.94
CA LEU A 43 -17.85 6.01 34.60
C LEU A 43 -16.42 5.97 34.04
N GLU A 44 -15.44 6.38 34.84
CA GLU A 44 -14.01 6.28 34.50
C GLU A 44 -13.59 4.83 34.26
N VAL A 45 -13.99 3.88 35.11
CA VAL A 45 -13.68 2.45 34.91
C VAL A 45 -14.36 1.89 33.65
N LEU A 46 -15.58 2.32 33.34
CA LEU A 46 -16.29 1.92 32.11
C LEU A 46 -15.63 2.51 30.86
N LEU A 47 -15.27 3.79 30.88
CA LEU A 47 -14.54 4.45 29.80
C LEU A 47 -13.15 3.86 29.64
N PHE A 48 -12.45 3.57 30.73
CA PHE A 48 -11.14 2.91 30.71
C PHE A 48 -11.26 1.49 30.17
N ARG A 49 -12.29 0.71 30.56
CA ARG A 49 -12.55 -0.62 29.97
C ARG A 49 -12.92 -0.54 28.50
N HIS A 50 -13.71 0.44 28.07
CA HIS A 50 -14.09 0.61 26.67
C HIS A 50 -12.89 1.05 25.81
N ALA A 51 -12.06 1.96 26.34
CA ALA A 51 -10.81 2.38 25.74
C ALA A 51 -9.78 1.22 25.72
N HIS A 52 -9.65 0.42 26.78
CA HIS A 52 -8.78 -0.77 26.82
C HIS A 52 -9.29 -1.89 25.90
N PHE A 53 -10.61 -2.06 25.73
CA PHE A 53 -11.15 -3.03 24.78
C PHE A 53 -10.91 -2.59 23.33
N SER A 54 -10.85 -1.28 23.08
CA SER A 54 -10.45 -0.69 21.79
C SER A 54 -8.94 -0.75 21.53
N THR A 55 -8.10 -0.63 22.58
CA THR A 55 -6.63 -0.56 22.47
C THR A 55 -5.89 -1.86 22.77
N HIS A 56 -6.57 -2.91 23.27
CA HIS A 56 -6.02 -4.26 23.17
C HIS A 56 -5.95 -4.62 21.69
N ARG A 57 -4.76 -4.38 21.12
CA ARG A 57 -4.14 -5.22 20.10
C ARG A 57 -4.53 -6.66 20.40
N ARG A 58 -5.63 -7.14 19.81
CA ARG A 58 -5.68 -8.53 19.40
C ARG A 58 -4.46 -8.66 18.51
N LEU A 59 -3.44 -9.37 18.99
CA LEU A 59 -2.54 -10.07 18.09
C LEU A 59 -3.48 -10.80 17.14
N VAL A 60 -3.65 -10.24 15.94
CA VAL A 60 -4.57 -10.78 14.95
C VAL A 60 -3.88 -12.06 14.51
N GLU A 61 -4.28 -13.18 15.10
CA GLU A 61 -3.91 -14.48 14.58
C GLU A 61 -4.41 -14.54 13.13
N ALA A 62 -3.50 -14.88 12.22
CA ALA A 62 -3.85 -15.14 10.83
C ALA A 62 -4.90 -16.25 10.82
N PRO A 63 -6.17 -15.96 10.49
CA PRO A 63 -7.19 -16.97 10.39
C PRO A 63 -6.80 -17.99 9.32
N GLU A 64 -7.17 -19.26 9.49
CA GLU A 64 -6.90 -20.30 8.49
C GLU A 64 -7.58 -19.99 7.13
N ASP A 65 -8.65 -19.19 7.12
CA ASP A 65 -9.38 -18.72 5.93
C ASP A 65 -8.77 -17.48 5.25
N SER A 66 -7.65 -16.96 5.76
CA SER A 66 -6.87 -15.96 5.01
C SER A 66 -6.27 -16.64 3.77
N GLN A 67 -6.93 -16.49 2.63
CA GLN A 67 -6.40 -16.89 1.32
C GLN A 67 -5.07 -16.16 1.10
N ARG A 68 -3.98 -16.88 1.35
CA ARG A 68 -2.64 -16.40 1.05
C ARG A 68 -2.48 -16.46 -0.46
N PHE A 69 -1.95 -15.37 -1.02
CA PHE A 69 -1.54 -15.39 -2.42
C PHE A 69 -0.32 -16.33 -2.54
N ALA A 70 -0.59 -17.59 -2.89
CA ALA A 70 0.36 -18.44 -3.56
C ALA A 70 0.01 -18.39 -5.05
N LEU A 71 1.02 -18.41 -5.93
CA LEU A 71 0.89 -18.26 -7.38
C LEU A 71 0.19 -19.47 -8.06
N SER A 72 -0.93 -19.95 -7.52
CA SER A 72 -1.71 -21.04 -8.09
C SER A 72 -3.08 -20.51 -8.53
N PRO A 73 -3.42 -20.63 -9.83
CA PRO A 73 -4.73 -20.25 -10.35
C PRO A 73 -5.87 -21.06 -9.68
N PRO A 74 -7.06 -20.47 -9.46
CA PRO A 74 -8.13 -21.17 -8.72
C PRO A 74 -8.83 -22.31 -9.47
N ASP A 75 -8.69 -22.49 -10.80
CA ASP A 75 -9.63 -23.32 -11.57
C ASP A 75 -9.01 -24.18 -12.69
N LEU A 76 -7.85 -24.80 -12.50
CA LEU A 76 -7.30 -25.77 -13.46
C LEU A 76 -6.65 -26.96 -12.74
N GLU A 77 -7.45 -27.96 -12.36
CA GLU A 77 -6.98 -29.17 -11.65
C GLU A 77 -6.04 -30.08 -12.47
N ASP A 78 -5.88 -29.84 -13.78
CA ASP A 78 -5.16 -30.77 -14.67
C ASP A 78 -3.98 -30.17 -15.47
N ALA A 79 -3.58 -28.92 -15.21
CA ALA A 79 -2.33 -28.41 -15.78
C ALA A 79 -1.17 -28.86 -14.88
N GLU A 80 -0.18 -29.55 -15.45
CA GLU A 80 1.08 -29.89 -14.80
C GLU A 80 1.86 -28.60 -14.48
N PHE A 81 1.41 -27.86 -13.46
CA PHE A 81 2.04 -26.63 -13.01
C PHE A 81 3.45 -26.98 -12.56
N ALA A 82 4.45 -26.33 -13.16
CA ALA A 82 5.77 -26.25 -12.58
C ALA A 82 5.58 -25.85 -11.10
N LYS A 83 5.92 -26.76 -10.18
CA LYS A 83 5.86 -26.47 -8.73
C LYS A 83 6.69 -25.21 -8.52
N ILE A 84 6.03 -24.07 -8.33
CA ILE A 84 6.70 -22.80 -8.07
C ILE A 84 7.47 -23.01 -6.77
N HIS A 85 8.79 -23.05 -6.87
CA HIS A 85 9.65 -23.20 -5.72
C HIS A 85 9.62 -21.88 -4.94
N VAL A 86 8.72 -21.78 -3.97
CA VAL A 86 8.66 -20.64 -3.06
C VAL A 86 9.83 -20.77 -2.07
N PRO A 87 10.78 -19.82 -2.06
CA PRO A 87 11.92 -19.86 -1.14
C PRO A 87 11.45 -19.97 0.32
N HIS A 88 12.19 -20.72 1.14
CA HIS A 88 11.83 -20.94 2.53
C HIS A 88 11.62 -19.64 3.32
N TRP A 89 12.42 -18.62 3.05
CA TRP A 89 12.32 -17.33 3.74
C TRP A 89 10.99 -16.61 3.50
N MET A 90 10.32 -16.85 2.37
CA MET A 90 9.00 -16.27 2.10
C MET A 90 7.90 -16.90 2.97
N THR A 91 8.03 -18.19 3.29
CA THR A 91 7.00 -18.95 4.04
C THR A 91 7.26 -19.02 5.54
N ALA A 92 8.53 -18.97 5.96
CA ALA A 92 8.89 -18.94 7.37
C ALA A 92 8.44 -17.63 8.05
N LYS A 93 7.95 -17.74 9.29
CA LYS A 93 7.43 -16.60 10.07
C LYS A 93 8.55 -15.63 10.48
N ASP A 94 9.69 -16.18 10.87
CA ASP A 94 10.80 -15.41 11.48
C ASP A 94 12.01 -15.30 10.55
N ALA A 95 11.87 -15.66 9.28
CA ALA A 95 12.95 -15.53 8.32
C ALA A 95 13.07 -14.08 7.83
N GLU A 96 14.29 -13.57 7.87
CA GLU A 96 14.64 -12.31 7.24
C GLU A 96 14.71 -12.45 5.72
N VAL A 97 14.43 -11.35 5.01
CA VAL A 97 14.62 -11.30 3.56
C VAL A 97 16.12 -11.28 3.28
N PRO A 98 16.65 -12.19 2.44
CA PRO A 98 18.08 -12.24 2.12
C PRO A 98 18.63 -10.90 1.61
N VAL A 99 19.91 -10.66 1.82
CA VAL A 99 20.56 -9.39 1.44
C VAL A 99 20.45 -9.15 -0.07
N GLN A 100 20.74 -10.17 -0.89
CA GLN A 100 20.62 -10.08 -2.35
C GLN A 100 19.20 -9.77 -2.79
N GLU A 101 18.21 -10.30 -2.06
CA GLU A 101 16.81 -10.07 -2.37
C GLU A 101 16.43 -8.60 -2.14
N ARG A 102 16.89 -8.03 -1.02
CA ARG A 102 16.71 -6.62 -0.66
C ARG A 102 17.48 -5.68 -1.60
N GLU A 103 18.69 -6.05 -1.99
CA GLU A 103 19.52 -5.25 -2.89
C GLU A 103 18.87 -5.12 -4.27
N HIS A 104 18.37 -6.24 -4.84
CA HIS A 104 17.63 -6.20 -6.09
C HIS A 104 16.35 -5.35 -5.98
N LEU A 105 15.61 -5.44 -4.86
CA LEU A 105 14.49 -4.52 -4.60
C LEU A 105 14.94 -3.05 -4.56
N SER A 106 16.12 -2.75 -4.01
CA SER A 106 16.68 -1.40 -3.98
C SER A 106 17.05 -0.88 -5.37
N TRP A 107 17.60 -1.72 -6.26
CA TRP A 107 17.86 -1.34 -7.65
C TRP A 107 16.57 -1.03 -8.42
N LEU A 108 15.55 -1.87 -8.30
CA LEU A 108 14.23 -1.63 -8.88
C LEU A 108 13.61 -0.33 -8.34
N HIS A 109 13.73 -0.09 -7.04
CA HIS A 109 13.24 1.12 -6.38
C HIS A 109 13.93 2.38 -6.90
N ALA A 110 15.26 2.36 -6.99
CA ALA A 110 16.05 3.45 -7.52
C ALA A 110 15.66 3.77 -8.97
N ALA A 111 15.49 2.74 -9.81
CA ALA A 111 15.01 2.90 -11.17
C ALA A 111 13.59 3.51 -11.22
N CYS A 112 12.67 3.03 -10.38
CA CYS A 112 11.29 3.55 -10.34
C CYS A 112 11.24 5.05 -10.02
N ILE A 113 12.08 5.51 -9.09
CA ILE A 113 12.13 6.91 -8.70
C ILE A 113 12.83 7.77 -9.75
N ALA A 114 13.97 7.29 -10.29
CA ALA A 114 14.79 8.05 -11.23
C ALA A 114 14.17 8.11 -12.64
N LYS A 115 13.51 7.02 -13.06
CA LYS A 115 13.00 6.79 -14.42
C LYS A 115 11.48 6.72 -14.43
N LYS A 116 10.85 7.84 -14.05
CA LYS A 116 9.40 7.91 -13.84
C LYS A 116 8.56 7.56 -15.07
N GLN A 117 9.09 7.76 -16.26
CA GLN A 117 8.40 7.49 -17.51
C GLN A 117 8.96 6.26 -18.22
N ALA A 118 9.73 5.40 -17.57
CA ALA A 118 10.26 4.20 -18.21
C ALA A 118 9.44 2.94 -17.87
N ILE A 119 9.50 1.97 -18.78
CA ILE A 119 9.14 0.58 -18.48
C ILE A 119 10.29 -0.04 -17.68
N ILE A 120 9.98 -0.61 -16.52
CA ILE A 120 10.98 -1.22 -15.64
C ILE A 120 10.66 -2.72 -15.50
N PRO A 121 11.43 -3.61 -16.13
CA PRO A 121 11.24 -5.05 -16.00
C PRO A 121 11.75 -5.56 -14.65
N TRP A 122 11.17 -6.65 -14.14
CA TRP A 122 11.58 -7.23 -12.85
C TRP A 122 13.02 -7.71 -12.81
N GLN A 123 13.63 -7.98 -13.96
CA GLN A 123 15.02 -8.40 -14.09
C GLN A 123 16.02 -7.27 -13.81
N HIS A 124 15.56 -6.02 -13.74
CA HIS A 124 16.44 -4.87 -13.61
C HIS A 124 17.20 -4.85 -12.28
N GLY A 125 18.53 -4.92 -12.37
CA GLY A 125 19.40 -4.94 -11.19
C GLY A 125 19.56 -6.32 -10.55
N ALA A 126 19.00 -7.38 -11.16
CA ALA A 126 19.26 -8.74 -10.72
C ALA A 126 20.65 -9.21 -11.19
N PRO A 127 21.48 -9.81 -10.31
CA PRO A 127 22.83 -10.27 -10.67
C PRO A 127 22.85 -11.24 -11.86
N GLU A 128 21.86 -12.11 -11.98
CA GLU A 128 21.77 -13.13 -13.03
C GLU A 128 21.52 -12.55 -14.44
N TYR A 129 21.17 -11.26 -14.55
CA TYR A 129 21.02 -10.52 -15.80
C TYR A 129 22.14 -9.51 -16.04
N ALA A 130 23.23 -9.55 -15.25
CA ALA A 130 24.40 -8.70 -15.46
C ALA A 130 25.24 -9.13 -16.69
N GLU A 131 25.08 -10.37 -17.15
CA GLU A 131 25.79 -10.91 -18.32
C GLU A 131 25.16 -10.43 -19.65
N GLN A 132 26.01 -10.19 -20.66
CA GLN A 132 25.62 -9.54 -21.93
C GLN A 132 24.47 -10.21 -22.69
N GLU A 133 24.35 -11.54 -22.62
CA GLU A 133 23.28 -12.27 -23.32
C GLU A 133 21.90 -12.02 -22.73
N LYS A 134 21.82 -11.83 -21.41
CA LYS A 134 20.56 -11.64 -20.66
C LYS A 134 20.28 -10.18 -20.33
N GLN A 135 21.28 -9.32 -20.46
CA GLN A 135 21.18 -7.91 -20.09
C GLN A 135 20.01 -7.18 -20.78
N GLN A 136 19.67 -7.56 -22.01
CA GLN A 136 18.57 -6.94 -22.77
C GLN A 136 17.21 -7.08 -22.06
N ASP A 137 16.96 -8.18 -21.35
CA ASP A 137 15.71 -8.41 -20.62
C ASP A 137 15.62 -7.57 -19.33
N ALA A 138 16.75 -7.12 -18.80
CA ALA A 138 16.86 -6.29 -17.61
C ALA A 138 16.92 -4.78 -17.91
N MET A 139 16.87 -4.38 -19.19
CA MET A 139 16.98 -2.99 -19.56
C MET A 139 15.70 -2.20 -19.27
N VAL A 140 15.87 -1.08 -18.59
CA VAL A 140 14.84 -0.05 -18.43
C VAL A 140 14.62 0.60 -19.79
N LEU A 141 13.37 0.59 -20.26
CA LEU A 141 13.02 1.07 -21.60
C LEU A 141 12.31 2.42 -21.53
N GLU A 142 12.89 3.41 -22.19
CA GLU A 142 12.29 4.73 -22.35
C GLU A 142 11.34 4.73 -23.57
N ARG A 143 10.47 5.75 -23.64
CA ARG A 143 9.57 5.93 -24.79
C ARG A 143 10.37 6.04 -26.09
N GLY A 144 10.00 5.25 -27.09
CA GLY A 144 10.66 5.22 -28.41
C GLY A 144 11.83 4.24 -28.52
N ASP A 145 12.18 3.50 -27.46
CA ASP A 145 13.14 2.40 -27.58
C ASP A 145 12.58 1.30 -28.52
N PRO A 146 13.35 0.83 -29.53
CA PRO A 146 12.88 -0.12 -30.52
C PRO A 146 12.46 -1.48 -29.93
N ARG A 147 12.89 -1.80 -28.70
CA ARG A 147 12.60 -3.07 -28.04
C ARG A 147 11.30 -3.06 -27.25
N VAL A 148 10.64 -1.91 -27.14
CA VAL A 148 9.39 -1.79 -26.38
C VAL A 148 8.35 -2.80 -26.84
N LEU A 149 8.11 -2.90 -28.16
CA LEU A 149 7.08 -3.79 -28.69
C LEU A 149 7.36 -5.26 -28.33
N GLU A 150 8.60 -5.71 -28.51
CA GLU A 150 9.01 -7.08 -28.18
C GLU A 150 8.83 -7.37 -26.70
N GLN A 151 9.25 -6.46 -25.82
CA GLN A 151 9.01 -6.62 -24.40
C GLN A 151 7.51 -6.66 -24.13
N LEU A 152 6.70 -5.72 -24.63
CA LEU A 152 5.25 -5.66 -24.40
C LEU A 152 4.55 -6.97 -24.77
N LYS A 153 4.92 -7.60 -25.88
CA LYS A 153 4.39 -8.90 -26.35
C LYS A 153 4.60 -10.08 -25.38
N LYS A 154 5.51 -9.98 -24.40
CA LYS A 154 5.75 -11.07 -23.44
C LYS A 154 4.58 -11.36 -22.51
N CYS A 155 3.70 -10.37 -22.26
CA CYS A 155 2.47 -10.49 -21.48
C CYS A 155 2.61 -11.37 -20.21
N PRO A 156 3.26 -10.87 -19.14
CA PRO A 156 3.39 -11.61 -17.88
C PRO A 156 2.02 -11.92 -17.25
N ASP A 157 2.02 -12.72 -16.17
CA ASP A 157 0.81 -13.10 -15.43
C ASP A 157 0.07 -11.91 -14.83
N VAL A 158 0.77 -10.81 -14.56
CA VAL A 158 0.23 -9.51 -14.15
C VAL A 158 1.15 -8.42 -14.69
N ASP A 159 0.60 -7.32 -15.19
CA ASP A 159 1.34 -6.08 -15.46
C ASP A 159 0.96 -5.02 -14.43
N ILE A 160 1.86 -4.09 -14.13
CA ILE A 160 1.62 -3.05 -13.12
C ILE A 160 1.59 -1.68 -13.78
N TYR A 161 0.47 -0.98 -13.66
CA TYR A 161 0.40 0.42 -14.06
C TYR A 161 0.78 1.32 -12.87
N LEU A 162 1.76 2.19 -13.08
CA LEU A 162 2.14 3.17 -12.07
C LEU A 162 2.40 4.53 -12.73
N PRO A 163 1.48 5.52 -12.57
CA PRO A 163 1.63 6.84 -13.17
C PRO A 163 2.84 7.60 -12.63
N ASP A 164 3.44 8.42 -13.48
CA ASP A 164 4.65 9.20 -13.18
C ASP A 164 4.48 10.14 -11.96
N GLY A 165 3.28 10.70 -11.79
CA GLY A 165 2.94 11.58 -10.66
C GLY A 165 3.06 10.93 -9.29
N ILE A 166 2.94 9.59 -9.19
CA ILE A 166 3.05 8.87 -7.93
C ILE A 166 4.31 8.01 -7.82
N ARG A 167 5.16 7.96 -8.85
CA ARG A 167 6.49 7.32 -8.76
C ARG A 167 7.42 8.12 -7.86
N GLY A 168 7.30 7.85 -6.55
CA GLY A 168 8.08 8.41 -5.47
C GLY A 168 8.39 7.36 -4.42
N LEU A 169 8.94 7.76 -3.28
CA LEU A 169 9.49 6.84 -2.28
C LEU A 169 8.51 5.73 -1.87
N GLY A 170 7.26 6.08 -1.49
CA GLY A 170 6.27 5.11 -1.01
C GLY A 170 5.72 4.19 -2.09
N TYR A 171 5.11 4.74 -3.15
CA TYR A 171 4.51 3.89 -4.20
C TYR A 171 5.53 3.09 -5.01
N CYS A 172 6.74 3.61 -5.23
CA CYS A 172 7.77 2.81 -5.85
C CYS A 172 8.16 1.64 -4.97
N GLU A 173 8.24 1.82 -3.64
CA GLU A 173 8.55 0.75 -2.69
C GLU A 173 7.48 -0.34 -2.74
N ASP A 174 6.22 0.07 -2.78
CA ASP A 174 5.08 -0.85 -2.89
C ASP A 174 5.10 -1.61 -4.22
N ALA A 175 5.29 -0.89 -5.33
CA ALA A 175 5.19 -1.46 -6.67
C ALA A 175 6.35 -2.40 -7.01
N ILE A 176 7.58 -2.12 -6.59
CA ILE A 176 8.74 -2.95 -6.95
C ILE A 176 8.72 -4.33 -6.30
N ALA A 177 8.06 -4.48 -5.14
CA ALA A 177 7.87 -5.79 -4.54
C ALA A 177 6.97 -6.68 -5.43
N PHE A 178 5.87 -6.10 -5.92
CA PHE A 178 4.99 -6.76 -6.87
C PHE A 178 5.68 -7.01 -8.21
N THR A 179 6.43 -6.04 -8.72
CA THR A 179 7.24 -6.18 -9.94
C THR A 179 8.15 -7.40 -9.83
N LYS A 180 8.94 -7.47 -8.76
CA LYS A 180 9.90 -8.55 -8.55
C LYS A 180 9.22 -9.92 -8.42
N TYR A 181 8.35 -10.08 -7.44
CA TYR A 181 7.86 -11.41 -7.03
C TYR A 181 6.73 -11.95 -7.90
N MET A 182 6.08 -11.11 -8.70
CA MET A 182 5.15 -11.57 -9.75
C MET A 182 5.80 -11.65 -11.13
N HIS A 183 7.14 -11.50 -11.22
CA HIS A 183 7.88 -11.46 -12.49
C HIS A 183 7.22 -10.51 -13.51
N SER A 184 6.84 -9.33 -13.04
CA SER A 184 6.07 -8.34 -13.75
C SER A 184 6.95 -7.19 -14.24
N ARG A 185 6.35 -6.07 -14.63
CA ARG A 185 7.03 -4.84 -15.03
C ARG A 185 6.17 -3.64 -14.68
N LEU A 186 6.83 -2.52 -14.38
CA LEU A 186 6.16 -1.24 -14.19
C LEU A 186 5.93 -0.57 -15.55
N LEU A 187 4.68 -0.30 -15.88
CA LEU A 187 4.27 0.38 -17.10
C LEU A 187 3.93 1.86 -16.80
N PRO A 188 4.53 2.81 -17.54
CA PRO A 188 4.12 4.21 -17.54
C PRO A 188 2.89 4.41 -18.45
N LEU A 189 2.25 5.58 -18.37
CA LEU A 189 1.01 5.87 -19.12
C LEU A 189 1.17 5.71 -20.63
N TRP A 190 2.27 6.19 -21.20
CA TRP A 190 2.50 6.10 -22.65
C TRP A 190 2.59 4.65 -23.14
N ALA A 191 3.03 3.71 -22.31
CA ALA A 191 3.10 2.30 -22.70
C ALA A 191 1.70 1.71 -22.92
N LEU A 192 0.68 2.29 -22.29
CA LEU A 192 -0.72 1.91 -22.42
C LEU A 192 -1.48 2.70 -23.50
N GLU A 193 -1.07 3.94 -23.77
CA GLU A 193 -1.77 4.87 -24.68
C GLU A 193 -1.17 4.93 -26.08
N ASP A 194 0.13 4.68 -26.23
CA ASP A 194 0.77 4.73 -27.53
C ASP A 194 0.36 3.54 -28.41
N THR A 195 0.47 3.77 -29.72
CA THR A 195 0.35 2.71 -30.71
C THR A 195 1.73 2.33 -31.21
N PHE A 196 1.94 1.03 -31.40
CA PHE A 196 3.21 0.45 -31.83
C PHE A 196 2.98 -0.25 -33.16
N PHE A 197 3.84 -0.01 -34.15
CA PHE A 197 3.75 -0.73 -35.42
C PHE A 197 4.25 -2.16 -35.23
N ASP A 198 3.35 -3.13 -35.36
CA ASP A 198 3.69 -4.55 -35.29
C ASP A 198 4.04 -5.10 -36.69
N PRO A 199 5.30 -5.48 -36.95
CA PRO A 199 5.72 -5.97 -38.26
C PRO A 199 5.08 -7.32 -38.63
N GLU A 200 4.68 -8.14 -37.64
CA GLU A 200 4.07 -9.45 -37.89
C GLU A 200 2.65 -9.30 -38.45
N THR A 201 1.86 -8.42 -37.83
CA THR A 201 0.47 -8.17 -38.25
C THR A 201 0.31 -6.98 -39.20
N LYS A 202 1.41 -6.25 -39.49
CA LYS A 202 1.47 -5.04 -40.34
C LYS A 202 0.46 -3.96 -39.96
N ARG A 203 0.16 -3.85 -38.66
CA ARG A 203 -0.81 -2.89 -38.13
C ARG A 203 -0.25 -2.20 -36.90
N ASN A 204 -0.80 -1.02 -36.60
CA ASN A 204 -0.56 -0.39 -35.32
C ASN A 204 -1.40 -1.08 -34.25
N VAL A 205 -0.77 -1.43 -33.14
CA VAL A 205 -1.38 -2.11 -32.00
C VAL A 205 -1.17 -1.32 -30.73
N MET A 206 -2.17 -1.35 -29.85
CA MET A 206 -2.04 -0.86 -28.48
C MET A 206 -1.69 -1.99 -27.52
N TYR A 207 -1.20 -1.64 -26.34
CA TYR A 207 -0.92 -2.61 -25.28
C TYR A 207 -2.11 -3.54 -24.97
N TYR A 208 -3.33 -3.00 -24.94
CA TYR A 208 -4.53 -3.78 -24.64
C TYR A 208 -4.86 -4.85 -25.68
N GLU A 209 -4.38 -4.69 -26.90
CA GLU A 209 -4.51 -5.68 -27.96
C GLU A 209 -3.40 -6.72 -27.91
N LEU A 210 -2.21 -6.34 -27.43
CA LEU A 210 -1.09 -7.25 -27.21
C LEU A 210 -1.37 -8.19 -26.04
N CYS A 211 -1.81 -7.64 -24.91
CA CYS A 211 -2.05 -8.38 -23.68
C CYS A 211 -3.50 -8.21 -23.19
N PRO A 212 -4.50 -8.74 -23.92
CA PRO A 212 -5.92 -8.53 -23.59
C PRO A 212 -6.37 -9.28 -22.34
N LEU A 213 -5.66 -10.33 -21.94
CA LEU A 213 -6.00 -11.18 -20.80
C LEU A 213 -5.09 -10.98 -19.58
N THR A 214 -3.91 -10.38 -19.76
CA THR A 214 -3.01 -10.05 -18.64
C THR A 214 -3.71 -9.09 -17.68
N PRO A 215 -3.96 -9.46 -16.42
CA PRO A 215 -4.42 -8.55 -15.39
C PRO A 215 -3.54 -7.30 -15.28
N MET A 216 -4.16 -6.16 -15.02
CA MET A 216 -3.43 -4.94 -14.64
C MET A 216 -3.60 -4.67 -13.16
N LEU A 217 -2.50 -4.55 -12.44
CA LEU A 217 -2.48 -4.09 -11.06
C LEU A 217 -2.41 -2.58 -10.98
N PHE A 218 -3.38 -2.01 -10.27
CA PHE A 218 -3.45 -0.59 -9.91
C PHE A 218 -3.21 -0.39 -8.42
N PHE A 219 -2.61 0.75 -8.09
CA PHE A 219 -2.33 1.13 -6.71
C PHE A 219 -3.40 2.12 -6.27
N ASN A 220 -4.24 1.72 -5.31
CA ASN A 220 -5.39 2.52 -4.87
C ASN A 220 -6.25 2.97 -6.08
N HIS A 221 -6.65 4.24 -6.15
CA HIS A 221 -7.48 4.83 -7.21
C HIS A 221 -6.66 5.36 -8.40
N TYR A 222 -5.34 5.11 -8.44
CA TYR A 222 -4.42 5.65 -9.45
C TYR A 222 -4.41 4.81 -10.73
N TRP A 223 -5.56 4.73 -11.38
CA TRP A 223 -5.74 4.01 -12.65
C TRP A 223 -6.11 4.91 -13.82
N ASP A 224 -6.13 6.24 -13.65
CA ASP A 224 -6.34 7.25 -14.70
C ASP A 224 -7.46 6.95 -15.71
N SER A 225 -8.59 6.48 -15.19
CA SER A 225 -9.75 6.00 -15.95
C SER A 225 -9.42 4.98 -17.04
N ARG A 226 -8.31 4.23 -16.92
CA ARG A 226 -7.90 3.21 -17.90
C ARG A 226 -9.00 2.17 -18.11
N PRO A 227 -9.62 1.61 -17.04
CA PRO A 227 -10.73 0.67 -17.22
C PRO A 227 -11.99 1.26 -17.85
N ASP A 228 -12.16 2.60 -17.83
CA ASP A 228 -13.33 3.27 -18.41
C ASP A 228 -13.17 3.54 -19.92
N ARG A 229 -11.97 3.32 -20.50
CA ARG A 229 -11.67 3.58 -21.91
C ARG A 229 -12.32 2.52 -22.81
N SER A 230 -12.73 2.94 -24.01
CA SER A 230 -13.32 2.04 -25.02
C SER A 230 -12.38 0.93 -25.50
N GLU A 231 -11.07 1.19 -25.42
CA GLU A 231 -9.98 0.32 -25.80
C GLU A 231 -9.69 -0.74 -24.72
N TRP A 232 -10.20 -0.56 -23.50
CA TRP A 232 -10.05 -1.55 -22.42
C TRP A 232 -10.90 -2.80 -22.72
N PRO A 233 -10.32 -3.99 -22.85
CA PRO A 233 -11.07 -5.20 -23.13
C PRO A 233 -11.97 -5.53 -21.94
N ARG A 234 -13.25 -5.82 -22.20
CA ARG A 234 -14.22 -6.14 -21.13
C ARG A 234 -13.79 -7.33 -20.25
N SER A 235 -13.04 -8.26 -20.84
CA SER A 235 -12.52 -9.45 -20.17
C SER A 235 -11.16 -9.24 -19.50
N LYS A 236 -10.52 -8.07 -19.68
CA LYS A 236 -9.20 -7.80 -19.08
C LYS A 236 -9.36 -7.64 -17.56
N PRO A 237 -8.72 -8.49 -16.74
CA PRO A 237 -8.89 -8.43 -15.30
C PRO A 237 -8.27 -7.18 -14.69
N ILE A 238 -8.88 -6.69 -13.61
CA ILE A 238 -8.45 -5.50 -12.88
C ILE A 238 -8.09 -5.92 -11.47
N TYR A 239 -6.82 -5.75 -11.10
CA TYR A 239 -6.34 -6.00 -9.75
C TYR A 239 -6.09 -4.66 -9.07
N ILE A 240 -6.37 -4.58 -7.77
CA ILE A 240 -6.05 -3.40 -6.97
C ILE A 240 -5.25 -3.78 -5.72
N MET A 241 -4.31 -2.91 -5.36
CA MET A 241 -3.68 -2.90 -4.04
C MET A 241 -4.16 -1.67 -3.28
N PRO A 242 -5.03 -1.82 -2.27
CA PRO A 242 -5.41 -0.71 -1.39
C PRO A 242 -4.20 -0.16 -0.64
N ASN A 243 -4.09 1.16 -0.53
CA ASN A 243 -3.09 1.83 0.31
C ASN A 243 -3.74 2.84 1.26
N ILE A 244 -3.06 3.17 2.36
CA ILE A 244 -3.53 4.22 3.27
C ILE A 244 -3.16 5.56 2.65
N GLU A 245 -4.17 6.29 2.17
CA GLU A 245 -3.99 7.54 1.44
C GLU A 245 -4.96 8.62 1.87
N MET A 246 -4.72 9.84 1.39
CA MET A 246 -5.62 10.97 1.58
C MET A 246 -7.01 10.74 0.96
N ARG A 247 -7.11 9.91 -0.10
CA ARG A 247 -8.39 9.52 -0.72
C ARG A 247 -8.59 8.03 -0.60
N GLU A 248 -9.76 7.67 -0.08
CA GLU A 248 -10.19 6.30 0.09
C GLU A 248 -10.76 5.75 -1.21
N LEU A 249 -10.57 4.44 -1.40
CA LEU A 249 -11.33 3.67 -2.39
C LEU A 249 -12.80 3.68 -2.01
N THR A 250 -13.69 3.86 -2.99
CA THR A 250 -15.14 3.80 -2.80
C THR A 250 -15.67 2.42 -3.14
N ALA A 251 -16.96 2.19 -2.84
CA ALA A 251 -17.66 0.96 -3.20
C ALA A 251 -17.60 0.67 -4.71
N LYS A 252 -17.62 1.73 -5.55
CA LYS A 252 -17.55 1.58 -7.01
C LYS A 252 -16.24 0.94 -7.42
N GLU A 253 -15.11 1.34 -6.83
CA GLU A 253 -13.83 0.74 -7.16
C GLU A 253 -13.80 -0.74 -6.74
N TYR A 254 -14.19 -1.07 -5.50
CA TYR A 254 -14.21 -2.46 -5.03
C TYR A 254 -15.17 -3.37 -5.83
N TRP A 255 -16.30 -2.88 -6.31
CA TRP A 255 -17.19 -3.67 -7.16
C TRP A 255 -16.71 -3.81 -8.60
N SER A 256 -15.73 -3.02 -9.03
CA SER A 256 -15.24 -3.01 -10.41
C SER A 256 -14.06 -3.95 -10.67
N VAL A 257 -13.45 -4.48 -9.62
CA VAL A 257 -12.21 -5.27 -9.67
C VAL A 257 -12.46 -6.76 -9.58
N ASP A 258 -11.48 -7.54 -10.03
CA ASP A 258 -11.49 -9.01 -9.95
C ASP A 258 -10.64 -9.53 -8.78
N VAL A 259 -9.62 -8.76 -8.35
CA VAL A 259 -8.76 -9.11 -7.22
C VAL A 259 -8.39 -7.89 -6.37
N VAL A 260 -8.40 -8.08 -5.05
CA VAL A 260 -7.86 -7.13 -4.05
C VAL A 260 -6.65 -7.74 -3.36
N LEU A 261 -5.50 -7.08 -3.46
CA LEU A 261 -4.23 -7.47 -2.85
C LEU A 261 -3.99 -6.67 -1.56
N CYS A 262 -4.26 -7.29 -0.41
CA CYS A 262 -4.15 -6.67 0.90
C CYS A 262 -2.78 -6.92 1.54
N ARG A 263 -2.03 -5.84 1.80
CA ARG A 263 -0.71 -5.92 2.48
C ARG A 263 -0.77 -6.24 3.96
N THR A 264 -1.94 -6.06 4.58
CA THR A 264 -2.14 -6.31 6.00
C THR A 264 -3.30 -7.29 6.20
N LEU A 265 -3.22 -8.08 7.26
CA LEU A 265 -4.29 -8.98 7.63
C LEU A 265 -5.58 -8.22 7.97
N ALA A 266 -5.47 -7.02 8.54
CA ALA A 266 -6.62 -6.17 8.80
C ALA A 266 -7.33 -5.72 7.51
N CYS A 267 -6.57 -5.43 6.43
CA CYS A 267 -7.16 -5.17 5.11
C CYS A 267 -7.91 -6.41 4.61
N ASP A 268 -7.29 -7.58 4.62
CA ASP A 268 -7.89 -8.84 4.12
C ASP A 268 -9.24 -9.10 4.80
N GLN A 269 -9.25 -9.06 6.14
CA GLN A 269 -10.45 -9.30 6.93
C GLN A 269 -11.54 -8.25 6.68
N ARG A 270 -11.17 -6.97 6.65
CA ARG A 270 -12.14 -5.88 6.48
C ARG A 270 -12.74 -5.86 5.09
N VAL A 271 -11.95 -6.08 4.05
CA VAL A 271 -12.44 -6.12 2.67
C VAL A 271 -13.33 -7.34 2.46
N LYS A 272 -12.96 -8.52 2.97
CA LYS A 272 -13.83 -9.72 2.92
C LYS A 272 -15.15 -9.49 3.64
N ALA A 273 -15.11 -8.95 4.86
CA ALA A 273 -16.32 -8.63 5.62
C ALA A 273 -17.19 -7.61 4.89
N TRP A 274 -16.57 -6.60 4.26
CA TRP A 274 -17.27 -5.60 3.46
C TRP A 274 -17.95 -6.23 2.24
N TYR A 275 -17.28 -7.09 1.47
CA TYR A 275 -17.90 -7.82 0.35
C TYR A 275 -19.03 -8.75 0.80
N ALA A 276 -18.91 -9.38 1.97
CA ALA A 276 -19.97 -10.20 2.55
C ALA A 276 -21.20 -9.37 2.95
N GLN A 277 -21.00 -8.12 3.37
CA GLN A 277 -22.06 -7.20 3.77
C GLN A 277 -22.72 -6.49 2.58
N GLU A 278 -21.91 -5.89 1.69
CA GLU A 278 -22.35 -5.00 0.62
C GLU A 278 -22.57 -5.74 -0.72
N GLY A 279 -22.16 -7.01 -0.79
CA GLY A 279 -22.22 -7.84 -1.99
C GLY A 279 -20.95 -7.78 -2.83
N ASN A 280 -20.72 -8.87 -3.57
CA ASN A 280 -19.55 -9.05 -4.43
C ASN A 280 -19.99 -9.36 -5.88
N PRO A 281 -20.39 -8.33 -6.66
CA PRO A 281 -21.02 -8.53 -7.97
C PRO A 281 -20.08 -9.10 -9.04
N ARG A 282 -18.76 -9.00 -8.85
CA ARG A 282 -17.73 -9.56 -9.74
C ARG A 282 -17.07 -10.82 -9.21
N ASP A 283 -17.54 -11.36 -8.08
CA ASP A 283 -16.88 -12.46 -7.37
C ASP A 283 -15.38 -12.19 -7.13
N ALA A 284 -15.06 -10.93 -6.82
CA ALA A 284 -13.70 -10.47 -6.57
C ALA A 284 -13.04 -11.30 -5.47
N LYS A 285 -11.80 -11.72 -5.69
CA LYS A 285 -11.01 -12.48 -4.70
C LYS A 285 -10.15 -11.52 -3.88
N VAL A 286 -10.05 -11.78 -2.59
CA VAL A 286 -9.25 -10.96 -1.66
C VAL A 286 -8.12 -11.81 -1.13
N PHE A 287 -6.90 -11.37 -1.36
CA PHE A 287 -5.70 -12.06 -0.91
C PHE A 287 -4.91 -11.24 0.08
N TYR A 288 -4.45 -11.91 1.14
CA TYR A 288 -3.41 -11.36 2.00
C TYR A 288 -2.04 -11.60 1.35
N THR A 289 -1.28 -10.51 1.16
CA THR A 289 0.08 -10.54 0.63
C THR A 289 1.10 -10.27 1.73
N LYS A 290 2.07 -11.17 1.88
CA LYS A 290 3.25 -10.91 2.71
C LYS A 290 4.12 -9.91 1.96
N PHE A 291 4.23 -8.71 2.50
CA PHE A 291 4.94 -7.61 1.84
C PHE A 291 6.37 -7.49 2.39
N THR A 292 7.34 -7.23 1.50
CA THR A 292 8.72 -6.86 1.86
C THR A 292 9.13 -5.62 1.07
N SER A 293 10.16 -4.92 1.54
CA SER A 293 10.60 -3.64 1.02
C SER A 293 12.08 -3.66 0.65
N SER A 294 12.50 -2.67 -0.13
CA SER A 294 13.92 -2.36 -0.37
C SER A 294 14.62 -1.90 0.92
N ASP A 295 15.94 -2.06 0.97
CA ASP A 295 16.75 -1.36 1.98
C ASP A 295 17.49 -0.21 1.31
N THR A 296 16.82 0.94 1.25
CA THR A 296 17.36 2.16 0.65
C THR A 296 18.57 2.70 1.41
N ALA A 297 18.69 2.42 2.71
CA ALA A 297 19.81 2.88 3.52
C ALA A 297 21.05 2.04 3.24
N ALA A 298 20.93 0.71 3.27
CA ALA A 298 22.01 -0.20 2.91
C ALA A 298 22.46 0.01 1.46
N HIS A 299 21.51 0.20 0.54
CA HIS A 299 21.83 0.49 -0.85
C HIS A 299 22.56 1.83 -1.02
N ALA A 300 22.20 2.87 -0.27
CA ALA A 300 22.93 4.12 -0.28
C ALA A 300 24.37 3.94 0.23
N ILE A 301 24.59 3.15 1.29
CA ILE A 301 25.93 2.84 1.82
C ILE A 301 26.76 2.14 0.76
N GLU A 302 26.18 1.18 0.05
CA GLU A 302 26.86 0.47 -1.03
C GLU A 302 27.24 1.38 -2.21
N MET A 303 26.32 2.27 -2.62
CA MET A 303 26.54 3.17 -3.75
C MET A 303 27.51 4.32 -3.45
N LEU A 304 27.51 4.84 -2.21
CA LEU A 304 28.25 6.03 -1.84
C LEU A 304 29.47 5.73 -0.97
N GLY A 305 29.58 4.53 -0.39
CA GLY A 305 30.58 4.19 0.62
C GLY A 305 30.16 4.67 2.02
N GLU A 306 30.44 3.84 3.03
CA GLU A 306 30.05 4.09 4.44
C GLU A 306 30.55 5.43 4.97
N ASP A 307 31.80 5.80 4.64
CA ASP A 307 32.42 7.06 5.06
C ASP A 307 31.66 8.31 4.57
N ASN A 308 30.88 8.19 3.49
CA ASN A 308 30.11 9.28 2.92
C ASN A 308 28.70 9.40 3.51
N ILE A 309 28.28 8.47 4.37
CA ILE A 309 26.96 8.46 5.00
C ILE A 309 27.08 8.73 6.49
N ARG A 310 26.55 9.89 6.91
CA ARG A 310 26.49 10.25 8.33
C ARG A 310 25.53 9.32 9.07
N PRO A 311 25.95 8.72 10.20
CA PRO A 311 25.06 7.92 11.04
C PRO A 311 23.84 8.73 11.50
N LYS A 312 22.66 8.11 11.52
CA LYS A 312 21.47 8.73 12.10
C LYS A 312 21.66 8.89 13.60
N ASN A 313 21.58 10.13 14.10
CA ASN A 313 21.62 10.42 15.52
C ASN A 313 20.18 10.53 16.06
N PHE A 314 19.77 9.51 16.83
CA PHE A 314 18.46 9.46 17.47
C PHE A 314 18.45 9.97 18.92
N ALA A 315 19.55 10.57 19.41
CA ALA A 315 19.61 11.10 20.77
C ALA A 315 18.63 12.26 21.01
N THR A 316 18.26 12.97 19.95
CA THR A 316 17.30 14.07 20.00
C THR A 316 16.24 13.88 18.92
N ILE A 317 15.24 13.05 19.21
CA ILE A 317 14.03 12.94 18.38
C ILE A 317 13.02 13.95 18.91
N ALA A 318 12.61 14.91 18.09
CA ALA A 318 11.46 15.76 18.36
C ALA A 318 10.24 15.20 17.62
N LEU A 319 9.28 14.69 18.38
CA LEU A 319 7.97 14.32 17.83
C LEU A 319 7.15 15.60 17.68
N VAL A 320 6.91 16.01 16.45
CA VAL A 320 5.96 17.09 16.16
C VAL A 320 4.59 16.43 16.01
N ALA A 321 3.74 16.59 17.02
CA ALA A 321 2.32 16.33 16.85
C ALA A 321 1.76 17.42 15.93
N LEU A 322 1.24 17.01 14.77
CA LEU A 322 0.53 17.87 13.82
C LEU A 322 -0.93 18.02 14.22
#